data_AF-A0A7J5EP25-F1
#
_entry.id   AF-A0A7J5EP25-F1
#
_cell.length_a   1.000
_cell.length_b   1.000
_cell.length_c   1.000
_cell.angle_alpha   90.00
_cell.angle_beta   90.00
_cell.angle_gamma   90.00
#
_symmetry.space_group_name_H-M   'P 1'
#
loop_
_entity.id
_entity.type
_entity.pdbx_description
1 polymer ?
#
loop_
_entity_poly.entity_id
_entity_poly.type
_entity_poly.pdbx_seq_one_letter_code
_entity_poly.pdbx_strand_id
1 'polypeptide(L)'
;MSVSSRTKLVELSEHTLAQQITFYMLVVLCTATLLLAVAVPILNSFFEGFLRNEVVRDGTEVLYRMADNRADEIVTTGGLTTWALIDPKQHETSKPRAEYIFQPLIALAPLVAVGGVVCAALLTIVIPGGFLRQKIQREIVVVLNKLTVKIYGDHSADEIAQVTRDIKQADLRRLHEIADTYQILFSDLNLLRQAILWRDSAGPGQLFKTHDAVKFYMREYFTDQYSNAVLGFVYIGAAVLIIVIGLRGIKFLPATDPSFVLGALGLEFILLITYATVLMYGRADDGQVVPASAPYPGYADAASQHETEQLLRAFLAVQRGDTKE
;
A
#
# COMPACT_ATOMS: atom_id res chain seq x y z
N MET A 1 -17.24 35.25 12.66
CA MET A 1 -16.67 34.89 11.34
C MET A 1 -16.06 33.47 11.29
N SER A 2 -16.54 32.52 12.10
CA SER A 2 -16.11 31.10 12.10
C SER A 2 -16.55 30.28 10.86
N VAL A 3 -17.23 30.94 9.91
CA VAL A 3 -17.87 30.30 8.76
C VAL A 3 -16.82 29.97 7.68
N SER A 4 -15.79 30.79 7.45
CA SER A 4 -14.88 30.58 6.31
C SER A 4 -14.04 29.28 6.39
N SER A 5 -13.46 28.96 7.56
CA SER A 5 -12.66 27.74 7.73
C SER A 5 -13.55 26.49 7.75
N ARG A 6 -14.70 26.53 8.43
CA ARG A 6 -15.68 25.44 8.45
C ARG A 6 -16.27 25.19 7.06
N THR A 7 -16.66 26.22 6.32
CA THR A 7 -17.18 26.10 4.95
C THR A 7 -16.13 25.51 4.01
N LYS A 8 -14.87 25.94 4.10
CA LYS A 8 -13.80 25.36 3.28
C LYS A 8 -13.51 23.89 3.63
N LEU A 9 -13.60 23.53 4.91
CA LEU A 9 -13.43 22.15 5.37
C LEU A 9 -14.62 21.27 4.95
N VAL A 10 -15.84 21.81 4.96
CA VAL A 10 -17.06 21.17 4.46
C VAL A 10 -16.98 20.98 2.94
N GLU A 11 -16.59 22.01 2.19
CA GLU A 11 -16.39 21.97 0.73
C GLU A 11 -15.30 20.96 0.33
N LEU A 12 -14.21 20.89 1.11
CA LEU A 12 -13.17 19.87 0.93
C LEU A 12 -13.59 18.48 1.39
N SER A 13 -14.64 18.36 2.22
CA SER A 13 -15.17 17.07 2.70
C SER A 13 -16.22 16.47 1.78
N GLU A 14 -16.98 17.31 1.06
CA GLU A 14 -17.97 16.86 0.09
C GLU A 14 -17.27 16.43 -1.20
N HIS A 15 -17.34 15.13 -1.49
CA HIS A 15 -16.92 14.61 -2.77
C HIS A 15 -18.04 14.82 -3.78
N THR A 16 -17.74 15.48 -4.89
CA THR A 16 -18.68 15.54 -6.00
C THR A 16 -18.81 14.15 -6.62
N LEU A 17 -20.02 13.76 -7.03
CA LEU A 17 -20.25 12.49 -7.73
C LEU A 17 -19.36 12.36 -8.97
N ALA A 18 -19.08 13.47 -9.65
CA ALA A 18 -18.16 13.54 -10.78
C ALA A 18 -16.72 13.11 -10.41
N GLN A 19 -16.22 13.45 -9.22
CA GLN A 19 -14.89 13.03 -8.78
C GLN A 19 -14.81 11.54 -8.49
N GLN A 20 -15.86 10.96 -7.93
CA GLN A 20 -15.91 9.51 -7.68
C GLN A 20 -15.97 8.75 -8.99
N ILE A 21 -16.84 9.18 -9.92
CA ILE A 21 -16.95 8.57 -11.25
C ILE A 21 -15.63 8.67 -12.02
N THR A 22 -14.98 9.84 -12.02
CA THR A 22 -13.69 10.01 -12.70
C THR A 22 -12.61 9.13 -12.07
N PHE A 23 -12.56 9.01 -10.74
CA PHE A 23 -11.62 8.10 -10.07
C PHE A 23 -11.86 6.64 -10.47
N TYR A 24 -13.09 6.13 -10.40
CA TYR A 24 -13.38 4.74 -10.78
C TYR A 24 -13.10 4.46 -12.26
N MET A 25 -13.45 5.40 -13.15
CA MET A 25 -13.10 5.30 -14.57
C MET A 25 -11.58 5.23 -14.78
N LEU A 26 -10.83 6.01 -14.01
CA LEU A 26 -9.37 6.04 -14.09
C LEU A 26 -8.75 4.75 -13.51
N VAL A 27 -9.34 4.16 -12.47
CA VAL A 27 -8.96 2.83 -11.96
C VAL A 27 -9.15 1.76 -13.05
N VAL A 28 -10.32 1.71 -13.70
CA VAL A 28 -10.59 0.74 -14.77
C VAL A 28 -9.62 0.95 -15.93
N LEU A 29 -9.39 2.19 -16.35
CA LEU A 29 -8.47 2.52 -17.43
C LEU A 29 -7.03 2.11 -17.08
N CYS A 30 -6.53 2.47 -15.90
CA CYS A 30 -5.19 2.10 -15.45
C CYS A 30 -5.02 0.58 -15.30
N THR A 31 -6.04 -0.11 -14.82
CA THR A 31 -6.03 -1.58 -14.71
C THR A 31 -5.94 -2.21 -16.09
N ALA A 32 -6.77 -1.76 -17.04
CA ALA A 32 -6.75 -2.26 -18.42
C ALA A 32 -5.42 -1.97 -19.13
N THR A 33 -4.87 -0.77 -18.96
CA THR A 33 -3.57 -0.42 -19.57
C THR A 33 -2.43 -1.19 -18.95
N LEU A 34 -2.38 -1.36 -17.63
CA LEU A 34 -1.37 -2.19 -16.96
C LEU A 34 -1.46 -3.65 -17.41
N LEU A 35 -2.68 -4.19 -17.58
CA LEU A 35 -2.84 -5.56 -18.07
C LEU A 35 -2.29 -5.70 -19.49
N LEU A 36 -2.78 -4.88 -20.42
CA LEU A 36 -2.54 -5.04 -21.85
C LEU A 36 -1.15 -4.56 -22.29
N ALA A 37 -0.69 -3.43 -21.75
CA ALA A 37 0.55 -2.80 -22.20
C ALA A 37 1.78 -3.23 -21.39
N VAL A 38 1.60 -3.79 -20.18
CA VAL A 38 2.72 -4.13 -19.28
C VAL A 38 2.72 -5.62 -18.94
N ALA A 39 1.68 -6.12 -18.29
CA ALA A 39 1.69 -7.47 -17.74
C ALA A 39 1.68 -8.58 -18.80
N VAL A 40 0.79 -8.46 -19.80
CA VAL A 40 0.70 -9.41 -20.93
C VAL A 40 2.00 -9.49 -21.75
N PRO A 41 2.64 -8.39 -22.18
CA PRO A 41 3.88 -8.48 -22.95
C PRO A 41 5.06 -8.98 -22.12
N ILE A 42 5.20 -8.55 -20.86
CA ILE A 42 6.25 -9.08 -19.96
C ILE A 42 6.12 -10.60 -19.85
N LEU A 43 4.89 -11.09 -19.68
CA LEU A 43 4.66 -12.51 -19.53
C LEU A 43 4.89 -13.28 -20.84
N ASN A 44 4.59 -12.67 -22.00
CA ASN A 44 4.93 -13.28 -23.28
C ASN A 44 6.45 -13.43 -23.44
N SER A 45 7.19 -12.35 -23.19
CA SER A 45 8.66 -12.36 -23.25
C SER A 45 9.27 -13.33 -22.25
N PHE A 46 8.65 -13.50 -21.07
CA PHE A 46 9.06 -14.49 -20.10
C PHE A 46 8.87 -15.92 -20.63
N PHE A 47 7.72 -16.25 -21.21
CA PHE A 47 7.47 -17.61 -21.70
C PHE A 47 8.31 -17.96 -22.94
N GLU A 48 8.40 -17.06 -23.91
CA GLU A 48 9.21 -17.27 -25.11
C GLU A 48 10.71 -17.30 -24.81
N GLY A 49 11.18 -16.35 -23.98
CA GLY A 49 12.61 -16.19 -23.70
C GLY A 49 13.15 -17.17 -22.66
N PHE A 50 12.43 -17.38 -21.56
CA PHE A 50 12.92 -18.17 -20.43
C PHE A 50 12.51 -19.64 -20.51
N LEU A 51 11.23 -19.92 -20.84
CA LEU A 51 10.74 -21.30 -20.93
C LEU A 51 10.92 -21.92 -22.33
N ARG A 52 11.30 -21.13 -23.34
CA ARG A 52 11.42 -21.57 -24.75
C ARG A 52 10.16 -22.25 -25.30
N ASN A 53 9.01 -21.90 -24.72
CA ASN A 53 7.71 -22.40 -25.14
C ASN A 53 7.06 -21.36 -26.05
N GLU A 54 6.39 -21.83 -27.08
CA GLU A 54 5.57 -20.96 -27.93
C GLU A 54 4.21 -20.74 -27.27
N VAL A 55 3.75 -19.49 -27.25
CA VAL A 55 2.48 -19.12 -26.63
C VAL A 55 1.42 -18.94 -27.70
N VAL A 56 0.50 -19.88 -27.82
CA VAL A 56 -0.58 -19.79 -28.81
C VAL A 56 -1.83 -19.17 -28.19
N ARG A 57 -2.36 -18.14 -28.86
CA ARG A 57 -3.44 -17.26 -28.35
C ARG A 57 -4.56 -16.98 -29.36
N ASP A 58 -4.46 -17.55 -30.55
CA ASP A 58 -5.20 -17.11 -31.74
C ASP A 58 -6.57 -17.77 -31.95
N GLY A 59 -7.14 -18.41 -30.93
CA GLY A 59 -8.40 -19.16 -31.07
C GLY A 59 -8.21 -20.61 -31.55
N THR A 60 -6.96 -21.07 -31.64
CA THR A 60 -6.63 -22.45 -32.00
C THR A 60 -7.15 -23.44 -30.96
N GLU A 61 -7.70 -24.55 -31.44
CA GLU A 61 -8.05 -25.70 -30.60
C GLU A 61 -6.80 -26.53 -30.30
N VAL A 62 -6.51 -26.71 -29.02
CA VAL A 62 -5.33 -27.43 -28.54
C VAL A 62 -5.78 -28.64 -27.71
N LEU A 63 -5.11 -29.77 -27.89
CA LEU A 63 -5.36 -30.98 -27.11
C LEU A 63 -4.65 -30.86 -25.76
N TYR A 64 -5.41 -30.92 -24.67
CA TYR A 64 -4.89 -30.83 -23.33
C TYR A 64 -5.14 -32.12 -22.56
N ARG A 65 -4.07 -32.67 -21.99
CA ARG A 65 -4.17 -33.86 -21.12
C ARG A 65 -3.98 -33.44 -19.67
N MET A 66 -5.09 -33.31 -18.95
CA MET A 66 -5.10 -32.89 -17.55
C MET A 66 -4.50 -33.95 -16.59
N ALA A 67 -4.55 -35.24 -16.96
CA ALA A 67 -3.93 -36.35 -16.24
C ALA A 67 -3.76 -37.57 -17.15
N ASP A 68 -2.75 -38.43 -16.92
CA ASP A 68 -2.46 -39.61 -17.75
C ASP A 68 -3.64 -40.61 -17.90
N ASN A 69 -4.61 -40.57 -17.00
CA ASN A 69 -5.81 -41.42 -16.99
C ASN A 69 -7.10 -40.73 -17.48
N ARG A 70 -7.06 -39.49 -17.98
CA ARG A 70 -8.23 -38.80 -18.56
C ARG A 70 -8.07 -38.62 -20.07
N ALA A 71 -9.20 -38.66 -20.78
CA ALA A 71 -9.23 -38.38 -22.21
C ALA A 71 -8.78 -36.94 -22.49
N ASP A 72 -8.14 -36.74 -23.65
CA ASP A 72 -7.65 -35.43 -24.08
C ASP A 72 -8.84 -34.48 -24.29
N GLU A 73 -8.80 -33.34 -23.62
CA GLU A 73 -9.81 -32.29 -23.70
C GLU A 73 -9.40 -31.26 -24.76
N ILE A 74 -10.37 -30.83 -25.58
CA ILE A 74 -10.12 -29.79 -26.59
C ILE A 74 -10.36 -28.44 -25.94
N VAL A 75 -9.32 -27.63 -25.82
CA VAL A 75 -9.40 -26.29 -25.25
C VAL A 75 -9.14 -25.26 -26.34
N THR A 76 -10.09 -24.35 -26.54
CA THR A 76 -9.94 -23.17 -27.38
C THR A 76 -9.11 -22.11 -26.67
N THR A 77 -8.02 -21.66 -27.31
CA THR A 77 -7.21 -20.55 -26.82
C THR A 77 -7.94 -19.22 -27.00
N GLY A 78 -7.58 -18.23 -26.19
CA GLY A 78 -8.13 -16.88 -26.27
C GLY A 78 -7.14 -15.86 -25.77
N GLY A 79 -7.17 -14.65 -26.34
CA GLY A 79 -6.16 -13.63 -26.09
C GLY A 79 -5.93 -13.25 -24.63
N LEU A 80 -6.96 -13.28 -23.78
CA LEU A 80 -6.86 -12.91 -22.35
C LEU A 80 -7.33 -14.00 -21.39
N THR A 81 -8.05 -15.00 -21.89
CA THR A 81 -8.69 -16.04 -21.07
C THR A 81 -7.80 -17.26 -20.92
N THR A 82 -7.31 -17.82 -22.03
CA THR A 82 -6.62 -19.11 -22.04
C THR A 82 -5.50 -19.12 -23.06
N TRP A 83 -4.26 -19.24 -22.60
CA TRP A 83 -3.07 -19.43 -23.42
C TRP A 83 -2.64 -20.89 -23.35
N ALA A 84 -2.28 -21.45 -24.50
CA ALA A 84 -1.66 -22.76 -24.56
C ALA A 84 -0.15 -22.58 -24.76
N LEU A 85 0.64 -23.25 -23.90
CA LEU A 85 2.08 -23.35 -24.03
C LEU A 85 2.41 -24.68 -24.71
N ILE A 86 3.02 -24.60 -25.89
CA ILE A 86 3.29 -25.75 -26.75
C ILE A 86 4.80 -25.82 -27.00
N ASP A 87 5.35 -27.05 -27.07
CA ASP A 87 6.72 -27.29 -27.53
C ASP A 87 6.81 -26.88 -29.02
N PRO A 88 7.76 -26.02 -29.42
CA PRO A 88 7.90 -25.55 -30.80
C PRO A 88 7.93 -26.66 -31.86
N LYS A 89 8.30 -27.89 -31.49
CA LYS A 89 8.28 -29.04 -32.42
C LYS A 89 6.90 -29.55 -32.81
N GLN A 90 5.86 -29.22 -32.04
CA GLN A 90 4.50 -29.74 -32.25
C GLN A 90 3.59 -28.76 -33.02
N HIS A 91 4.09 -27.56 -33.32
CA HIS A 91 3.34 -26.49 -33.99
C HIS A 91 2.77 -26.89 -35.36
N GLU A 92 3.46 -27.75 -36.12
CA GLU A 92 3.04 -28.19 -37.46
C GLU A 92 1.88 -29.20 -37.46
N THR A 93 1.43 -29.64 -36.28
CA THR A 93 0.33 -30.62 -36.17
C THR A 93 -1.02 -29.90 -36.19
N SER A 94 -2.00 -30.43 -36.92
CA SER A 94 -3.36 -29.84 -36.99
C SER A 94 -4.07 -29.71 -35.64
N LYS A 95 -3.62 -30.45 -34.63
CA LYS A 95 -4.01 -30.32 -33.21
C LYS A 95 -2.76 -30.46 -32.34
N PRO A 96 -2.06 -29.36 -32.02
CA PRO A 96 -0.90 -29.42 -31.15
C PRO A 96 -1.33 -29.85 -29.73
N ARG A 97 -0.41 -30.46 -28.97
CA ARG A 97 -0.66 -30.84 -27.58
C ARG A 97 -0.12 -29.75 -26.65
N ALA A 98 -0.99 -29.21 -25.79
CA ALA A 98 -0.58 -28.26 -24.77
C ALA A 98 0.12 -28.99 -23.63
N GLU A 99 1.32 -28.54 -23.26
CA GLU A 99 2.00 -29.01 -22.06
C GLU A 99 1.47 -28.28 -20.82
N TYR A 100 1.17 -26.99 -20.97
CA TYR A 100 0.57 -26.17 -19.91
C TYR A 100 -0.57 -25.31 -20.46
N ILE A 101 -1.61 -25.14 -19.66
CA ILE A 101 -2.63 -24.13 -19.89
C ILE A 101 -2.41 -23.01 -18.89
N PHE A 102 -2.40 -21.79 -19.41
CA PHE A 102 -2.19 -20.60 -18.62
C PHE A 102 -3.35 -19.63 -18.81
N GLN A 103 -3.96 -19.18 -17.72
CA GLN A 103 -5.02 -18.19 -17.67
C GLN A 103 -4.47 -16.85 -17.14
N PRO A 104 -4.10 -15.90 -18.03
CA PRO A 104 -3.45 -14.65 -17.64
C PRO A 104 -4.32 -13.77 -16.77
N LEU A 105 -5.62 -13.71 -17.06
CA LEU A 105 -6.53 -12.89 -16.29
C LEU A 105 -6.53 -13.29 -14.81
N ILE A 106 -6.64 -14.59 -14.51
CA ILE A 106 -6.65 -15.09 -13.12
C ILE A 106 -5.29 -14.89 -12.44
N ALA A 107 -4.21 -15.20 -13.16
CA ALA A 107 -2.86 -15.07 -12.62
C ALA A 107 -2.45 -13.63 -12.33
N LEU A 108 -2.89 -12.67 -13.15
CA LEU A 108 -2.46 -11.27 -13.07
C LEU A 108 -3.50 -10.35 -12.43
N ALA A 109 -4.77 -10.75 -12.34
CA ALA A 109 -5.86 -9.96 -11.78
C ALA A 109 -5.52 -9.27 -10.45
N PRO A 110 -5.05 -9.97 -9.40
CA PRO A 110 -4.80 -9.31 -8.11
C PRO A 110 -3.69 -8.27 -8.20
N LEU A 111 -2.61 -8.56 -8.93
CA LEU A 111 -1.48 -7.64 -9.12
C LEU A 111 -1.90 -6.38 -9.88
N VAL A 112 -2.58 -6.56 -11.00
CA VAL A 112 -3.00 -5.47 -11.88
C VAL A 112 -4.13 -4.65 -11.24
N ALA A 113 -5.05 -5.28 -10.51
CA ALA A 113 -6.11 -4.57 -9.79
C ALA A 113 -5.54 -3.61 -8.74
N VAL A 114 -4.63 -4.09 -7.89
CA VAL A 114 -4.00 -3.24 -6.87
C VAL A 114 -3.10 -2.19 -7.53
N GLY A 115 -2.29 -2.57 -8.52
CA GLY A 115 -1.47 -1.64 -9.28
C GLY A 115 -2.29 -0.54 -9.98
N GLY A 116 -3.44 -0.91 -10.54
CA GLY A 116 -4.38 0.01 -11.19
C GLY A 116 -4.97 1.02 -10.23
N VAL A 117 -5.37 0.58 -9.02
CA VAL A 117 -5.83 1.48 -7.94
C VAL A 117 -4.73 2.44 -7.50
N VAL A 118 -3.50 1.96 -7.31
CA VAL A 118 -2.36 2.80 -6.90
C VAL A 118 -2.01 3.81 -7.98
N CYS A 119 -1.88 3.39 -9.23
CA CYS A 119 -1.61 4.29 -10.36
C CYS A 119 -2.71 5.34 -10.51
N ALA A 120 -3.98 4.93 -10.38
CA ALA A 120 -5.09 5.88 -10.46
C ALA A 120 -5.08 6.88 -9.31
N ALA A 121 -4.81 6.43 -8.08
CA ALA A 121 -4.67 7.28 -6.92
C ALA A 121 -3.58 8.35 -7.14
N LEU A 122 -2.39 7.93 -7.59
CA LEU A 122 -1.27 8.84 -7.87
C LEU A 122 -1.60 9.86 -8.98
N LEU A 123 -2.26 9.43 -10.06
CA LEU A 123 -2.68 10.33 -11.14
C LEU A 123 -3.68 11.39 -10.65
N THR A 124 -4.61 11.01 -9.75
CA THR A 124 -5.56 11.98 -9.18
C THR A 124 -4.94 12.99 -8.22
N ILE A 125 -3.66 12.87 -7.84
CA ILE A 125 -2.98 13.89 -7.04
C ILE A 125 -2.64 15.12 -7.91
N VAL A 126 -2.29 14.89 -9.17
CA VAL A 126 -1.85 15.93 -10.11
C VAL A 126 -3.03 16.63 -10.75
N ILE A 127 -4.11 15.90 -11.02
CA ILE A 127 -5.33 16.43 -11.67
C ILE A 127 -6.00 17.50 -10.78
N PRO A 128 -6.34 18.68 -11.32
CA PRO A 128 -7.11 19.68 -10.58
C PRO A 128 -8.48 19.11 -10.19
N GLY A 129 -8.82 19.19 -8.91
CA GLY A 129 -10.04 18.57 -8.37
C GLY A 129 -9.99 17.04 -8.27
N GLY A 130 -8.82 16.41 -8.42
CA GLY A 130 -8.70 14.96 -8.27
C GLY A 130 -8.99 14.48 -6.84
N PHE A 131 -9.48 13.25 -6.71
CA PHE A 131 -9.97 12.66 -5.46
C PHE A 131 -8.93 12.67 -4.35
N LEU A 132 -7.73 12.14 -4.61
CA LEU A 132 -6.67 12.09 -3.59
C LEU A 132 -6.09 13.49 -3.32
N ARG A 133 -6.01 14.36 -4.33
CA ARG A 133 -5.59 15.77 -4.15
C ARG A 133 -6.45 16.48 -3.12
N GLN A 134 -7.78 16.36 -3.21
CA GLN A 134 -8.72 16.97 -2.27
C GLN A 134 -8.54 16.41 -0.85
N LYS A 135 -8.34 15.09 -0.71
CA LYS A 135 -8.06 14.46 0.59
C LYS A 135 -6.79 15.00 1.23
N ILE A 136 -5.69 15.08 0.49
CA ILE A 136 -4.43 15.64 1.00
C ILE A 136 -4.65 17.10 1.45
N GLN A 137 -5.32 17.91 0.63
CA GLN A 137 -5.61 19.31 0.96
C GLN A 137 -6.46 19.46 2.22
N ARG A 138 -7.44 18.57 2.40
CA ARG A 138 -8.27 18.51 3.60
C ARG A 138 -7.42 18.21 4.83
N GLU A 139 -6.57 17.20 4.77
CA GLU A 139 -5.71 16.84 5.91
C GLU A 139 -4.72 17.96 6.27
N ILE A 140 -4.17 18.68 5.29
CA ILE A 140 -3.34 19.88 5.55
C ILE A 140 -4.12 20.91 6.39
N VAL A 141 -5.39 21.18 6.04
CA VAL A 141 -6.24 22.13 6.79
C VAL A 141 -6.57 21.60 8.18
N VAL A 142 -6.83 20.30 8.33
CA VAL A 142 -7.10 19.66 9.63
C VAL A 142 -5.90 19.81 10.56
N VAL A 143 -4.68 19.54 10.08
CA VAL A 143 -3.45 19.68 10.87
C VAL A 143 -3.19 21.15 11.22
N LEU A 144 -3.37 22.06 10.27
CA LEU A 144 -3.26 23.50 10.54
C LEU A 144 -4.25 23.95 11.62
N ASN A 145 -5.49 23.47 11.59
CA ASN A 145 -6.48 23.78 12.63
C ASN A 145 -6.05 23.27 14.00
N LYS A 146 -5.59 21.99 14.09
CA LYS A 146 -5.06 21.43 15.34
C LYS A 146 -3.89 22.25 15.87
N LEU A 147 -3.02 22.72 14.98
CA LEU A 147 -1.88 23.56 15.31
C LEU A 147 -2.30 24.93 15.81
N THR A 148 -3.22 25.61 15.12
CA THR A 148 -3.72 26.93 15.53
C THR A 148 -4.37 26.87 16.91
N VAL A 149 -5.19 25.85 17.19
CA VAL A 149 -5.77 25.64 18.53
C VAL A 149 -4.68 25.45 19.58
N LYS A 150 -3.61 24.71 19.26
CA LYS A 150 -2.48 24.51 20.19
C LYS A 150 -1.71 25.81 20.47
N ILE A 151 -1.61 26.71 19.50
CA ILE A 151 -0.86 27.98 19.61
C ILE A 151 -1.69 29.07 20.29
N TYR A 152 -2.92 29.29 19.83
CA TYR A 152 -3.74 30.46 20.19
C TYR A 152 -4.93 30.11 21.10
N GLY A 153 -5.25 28.82 21.27
CA GLY A 153 -6.43 28.38 22.02
C GLY A 153 -7.75 28.50 21.27
N ASP A 154 -7.78 29.17 20.11
CA ASP A 154 -8.92 29.28 19.20
C ASP A 154 -8.48 28.95 17.75
N HIS A 155 -9.43 28.84 16.82
CA HIS A 155 -9.21 28.49 15.42
C HIS A 155 -9.75 29.57 14.45
N SER A 156 -9.39 30.84 14.67
CA SER A 156 -9.81 31.92 13.77
C SER A 156 -9.22 31.74 12.36
N ALA A 157 -9.98 32.13 11.32
CA ALA A 157 -9.53 32.05 9.94
C ALA A 157 -8.26 32.90 9.69
N ASP A 158 -8.16 34.03 10.39
CA ASP A 158 -7.00 34.94 10.29
C ASP A 158 -5.76 34.34 10.95
N GLU A 159 -5.94 33.64 12.07
CA GLU A 159 -4.87 32.93 12.79
C GLU A 159 -4.35 31.74 11.98
N ILE A 160 -5.25 30.96 11.36
CA ILE A 160 -4.87 29.87 10.46
C ILE A 160 -4.06 30.41 9.28
N ALA A 161 -4.48 31.55 8.70
CA ALA A 161 -3.74 32.20 7.62
C ALA A 161 -2.37 32.71 8.08
N GLN A 162 -2.27 33.23 9.31
CA GLN A 162 -1.02 33.66 9.92
C GLN A 162 -0.06 32.49 10.14
N VAL A 163 -0.50 31.41 10.81
CA VAL A 163 0.28 30.18 11.02
C VAL A 163 0.74 29.59 9.68
N THR A 164 -0.14 29.56 8.68
CA THR A 164 0.21 29.07 7.34
C THR A 164 1.32 29.91 6.71
N ARG A 165 1.24 31.25 6.80
CA ARG A 165 2.27 32.15 6.27
C ARG A 165 3.59 31.98 7.03
N ASP A 166 3.53 31.89 8.35
CA ASP A 166 4.69 31.76 9.22
C ASP A 166 5.46 30.46 8.92
N ILE A 167 4.76 29.32 8.82
CA ILE A 167 5.37 28.03 8.47
C ILE A 167 5.93 28.03 7.04
N LYS A 168 5.21 28.65 6.10
CA LYS A 168 5.64 28.72 4.69
C LYS A 168 6.93 29.52 4.53
N GLN A 169 7.03 30.66 5.22
CA GLN A 169 8.16 31.58 5.13
C GLN A 169 9.31 31.24 6.09
N ALA A 170 9.09 30.33 7.05
CA ALA A 170 10.12 29.93 7.99
C ALA A 170 11.30 29.23 7.30
N ASP A 171 12.51 29.73 7.55
CA ASP A 171 13.75 29.01 7.26
C ASP A 171 13.93 27.82 8.22
N LEU A 172 14.86 26.91 7.90
CA LEU A 172 15.14 25.70 8.70
C LEU A 172 15.34 26.00 10.19
N ARG A 173 16.03 27.11 10.51
CA ARG A 173 16.25 27.56 11.89
C ARG A 173 14.95 28.03 12.56
N ARG A 174 14.19 28.89 11.90
CA ARG A 174 12.91 29.38 12.42
C ARG A 174 11.90 28.25 12.59
N LEU A 175 11.98 27.24 11.74
CA LEU A 175 11.15 26.04 11.85
C LEU A 175 11.52 25.20 13.09
N HIS A 176 12.80 25.09 13.44
CA HIS A 176 13.22 24.49 14.73
C HIS A 176 12.71 25.32 15.91
N GLU A 177 12.85 26.65 15.87
CA GLU A 177 12.36 27.52 16.94
C GLU A 177 10.84 27.38 17.14
N ILE A 178 10.06 27.29 16.06
CA ILE A 178 8.61 27.02 16.10
C ILE A 178 8.32 25.62 16.67
N ALA A 179 9.07 24.60 16.23
CA ALA A 179 8.93 23.23 16.72
C ALA A 179 9.18 23.14 18.24
N ASP A 180 10.24 23.78 18.73
CA ASP A 180 10.60 23.81 20.15
C ASP A 180 9.59 24.60 20.97
N THR A 181 9.19 25.78 20.49
CA THR A 181 8.22 26.66 21.17
C THR A 181 6.88 25.98 21.37
N TYR A 182 6.39 25.28 20.36
CA TYR A 182 5.06 24.65 20.39
C TYR A 182 5.09 23.15 20.72
N GLN A 183 6.26 22.61 21.10
CA GLN A 183 6.43 21.20 21.47
C GLN A 183 5.89 20.27 20.39
N ILE A 184 6.33 20.47 19.14
CA ILE A 184 5.97 19.65 17.98
C ILE A 184 7.25 19.11 17.38
N LEU A 185 7.21 17.88 16.88
CA LEU A 185 8.36 17.27 16.24
C LEU A 185 8.74 18.06 14.97
N PHE A 186 10.02 18.45 14.87
CA PHE A 186 10.52 19.20 13.71
C PHE A 186 10.21 18.50 12.38
N SER A 187 10.30 17.16 12.33
CA SER A 187 9.98 16.39 11.13
C SER A 187 8.54 16.57 10.67
N ASP A 188 7.59 16.63 11.60
CA ASP A 188 6.16 16.80 11.28
C ASP A 188 5.89 18.22 10.76
N LEU A 189 6.53 19.22 11.37
CA LEU A 189 6.41 20.60 10.94
C LEU A 189 7.06 20.84 9.56
N ASN A 190 8.18 20.17 9.29
CA ASN A 190 8.83 20.21 7.97
C ASN A 190 8.00 19.52 6.89
N LEU A 191 7.38 18.38 7.20
CA LEU A 191 6.44 17.71 6.29
C LEU A 191 5.21 18.57 6.00
N LEU A 192 4.65 19.22 7.02
CA LEU A 192 3.55 20.16 6.86
C LEU A 192 3.95 21.34 5.96
N ARG A 193 5.14 21.91 6.15
CA ARG A 193 5.68 22.97 5.28
C ARG A 193 5.78 22.50 3.82
N GLN A 194 6.34 21.31 3.58
CA GLN A 194 6.46 20.76 2.22
C GLN A 194 5.08 20.54 1.58
N ALA A 195 4.11 20.04 2.34
CA ALA A 195 2.73 19.85 1.88
C ALA A 195 2.04 21.19 1.52
N ILE A 196 2.27 22.25 2.31
CA ILE A 196 1.80 23.61 2.01
C ILE A 196 2.45 24.13 0.72
N LEU A 197 3.75 23.92 0.54
CA LEU A 197 4.47 24.32 -0.68
C LEU A 197 3.98 23.56 -1.92
N TRP A 198 3.60 22.29 -1.79
CA TRP A 198 2.97 21.52 -2.86
C TRP A 198 1.59 22.07 -3.19
N ARG A 199 0.75 22.35 -2.18
CA ARG A 199 -0.61 22.89 -2.37
C ARG A 199 -0.61 24.20 -3.14
N ASP A 200 0.34 25.08 -2.82
CA ASP A 200 0.45 26.41 -3.41
C ASP A 200 1.22 26.41 -4.75
N SER A 201 1.86 25.29 -5.11
CA SER A 201 2.55 25.15 -6.40
C SER A 201 1.59 24.79 -7.52
N ALA A 202 1.73 25.44 -8.68
CA ALA A 202 0.98 25.14 -9.89
C ALA A 202 1.93 24.64 -10.99
N GLY A 203 1.44 23.74 -11.85
CA GLY A 203 2.16 23.26 -13.04
C GLY A 203 3.23 22.19 -12.74
N PRO A 204 4.32 22.11 -13.52
CA PRO A 204 5.27 20.99 -13.47
C PRO A 204 6.08 20.91 -12.17
N GLY A 205 6.22 22.03 -11.44
CA GLY A 205 6.83 22.02 -10.10
C GLY A 205 6.02 21.24 -9.05
N GLN A 206 4.73 21.01 -9.31
CA GLN A 206 3.86 20.22 -8.44
C GLN A 206 4.19 18.72 -8.51
N LEU A 207 4.59 18.21 -9.69
CA LEU A 207 4.95 16.79 -9.88
C LEU A 207 6.15 16.38 -9.01
N PHE A 208 7.23 17.17 -9.02
CA PHE A 208 8.41 16.89 -8.21
C PHE A 208 8.12 16.94 -6.69
N LYS A 209 7.19 17.81 -6.26
CA LYS A 209 6.79 17.96 -4.85
C LYS A 209 5.66 17.01 -4.43
N THR A 210 5.13 16.20 -5.34
CA THR A 210 4.02 15.30 -5.04
C THR A 210 4.43 14.20 -4.07
N HIS A 211 5.69 13.76 -4.12
CA HIS A 211 6.22 12.80 -3.16
C HIS A 211 6.07 13.30 -1.71
N ASP A 212 6.37 14.57 -1.44
CA ASP A 212 6.30 15.12 -0.09
C ASP A 212 4.86 15.23 0.42
N ALA A 213 3.92 15.57 -0.47
CA ALA A 213 2.49 15.63 -0.17
C ALA A 213 1.91 14.23 0.11
N VAL A 214 2.32 13.22 -0.67
CA VAL A 214 1.97 11.81 -0.40
C VAL A 214 2.55 11.37 0.94
N LYS A 215 3.83 11.66 1.19
CA LYS A 215 4.51 11.32 2.45
C LYS A 215 3.77 11.91 3.66
N PHE A 216 3.38 13.19 3.58
CA PHE A 216 2.58 13.85 4.61
C PHE A 216 1.24 13.13 4.84
N TYR A 217 0.48 12.85 3.79
CA TYR A 217 -0.81 12.18 3.90
C TYR A 217 -0.71 10.75 4.43
N MET A 218 0.31 10.01 3.97
CA MET A 218 0.56 8.66 4.43
C MET A 218 0.86 8.63 5.94
N ARG A 219 1.73 9.53 6.40
CA ARG A 219 2.17 9.60 7.81
C ARG A 219 1.10 10.11 8.77
N GLU A 220 0.30 11.10 8.37
CA GLU A 220 -0.59 11.82 9.30
C GLU A 220 -2.04 11.34 9.30
N TYR A 221 -2.45 10.58 8.28
CA TYR A 221 -3.82 10.08 8.18
C TYR A 221 -3.88 8.59 7.81
N PHE A 222 -3.20 8.18 6.73
CA PHE A 222 -3.41 6.84 6.19
C PHE A 222 -2.89 5.74 7.12
N THR A 223 -1.67 5.89 7.63
CA THR A 223 -1.03 4.91 8.51
C THR A 223 -1.80 4.77 9.82
N ASP A 224 -2.14 5.87 10.48
CA ASP A 224 -2.92 5.87 11.72
C ASP A 224 -4.31 5.22 11.55
N GLN A 225 -5.01 5.50 10.44
CA GLN A 225 -6.37 5.00 10.23
C GLN A 225 -6.44 3.58 9.67
N TYR A 226 -5.51 3.19 8.80
CA TYR A 226 -5.62 1.96 7.99
C TYR A 226 -4.52 0.94 8.24
N SER A 227 -3.52 1.19 9.10
CA SER A 227 -2.43 0.22 9.37
C SER A 227 -3.00 -1.16 9.78
N ASN A 228 -3.96 -1.17 10.71
CA ASN A 228 -4.60 -2.41 11.17
C ASN A 228 -5.37 -3.13 10.05
N ALA A 229 -6.02 -2.38 9.15
CA ALA A 229 -6.74 -2.97 8.03
C ALA A 229 -5.77 -3.59 7.01
N VAL A 230 -4.67 -2.91 6.70
CA VAL A 230 -3.62 -3.41 5.80
C VAL A 230 -2.98 -4.69 6.36
N LEU A 231 -2.66 -4.69 7.66
CA LEU A 231 -2.15 -5.88 8.35
C LEU A 231 -3.17 -7.04 8.31
N GLY A 232 -4.47 -6.75 8.49
CA GLY A 232 -5.53 -7.72 8.29
C GLY A 232 -5.57 -8.31 6.88
N PHE A 233 -5.43 -7.47 5.84
CA PHE A 233 -5.36 -7.94 4.46
C PHE A 233 -4.16 -8.84 4.21
N VAL A 234 -2.98 -8.52 4.76
CA VAL A 234 -1.80 -9.39 4.67
C VAL A 234 -2.08 -10.77 5.25
N TYR A 235 -2.70 -10.86 6.44
CA TYR A 235 -3.05 -12.17 7.01
C TYR A 235 -4.07 -12.94 6.18
N ILE A 236 -5.04 -12.25 5.56
CA ILE A 236 -5.98 -12.88 4.63
C ILE A 236 -5.23 -13.37 3.39
N GLY A 237 -4.30 -12.58 2.84
CA GLY A 237 -3.45 -12.97 1.72
C GLY A 237 -2.64 -14.24 2.00
N ALA A 238 -1.99 -14.27 3.16
CA ALA A 238 -1.22 -15.42 3.62
C ALA A 238 -2.11 -16.68 3.76
N ALA A 239 -3.32 -16.53 4.30
CA ALA A 239 -4.28 -17.63 4.39
C ALA A 239 -4.68 -18.15 3.01
N VAL A 240 -4.96 -17.27 2.04
CA VAL A 240 -5.27 -17.64 0.65
C VAL A 240 -4.09 -18.39 0.02
N LEU A 241 -2.86 -17.94 0.23
CA LEU A 241 -1.65 -18.59 -0.29
C LEU A 241 -1.47 -19.99 0.27
N ILE A 242 -1.65 -20.17 1.59
CA ILE A 242 -1.60 -21.49 2.24
C ILE A 242 -2.67 -22.42 1.67
N ILE A 243 -3.90 -21.94 1.47
CA ILE A 243 -4.98 -22.74 0.88
C ILE A 243 -4.64 -23.16 -0.55
N VAL A 244 -4.17 -22.24 -1.40
CA VAL A 244 -3.86 -22.56 -2.81
C VAL A 244 -2.70 -23.55 -2.93
N ILE A 245 -1.63 -23.36 -2.14
CA ILE A 245 -0.51 -24.31 -2.08
C ILE A 245 -0.96 -25.65 -1.49
N GLY A 246 -1.80 -25.64 -0.45
CA GLY A 246 -2.39 -26.83 0.15
C GLY A 246 -3.21 -27.64 -0.86
N LEU A 247 -4.13 -26.98 -1.58
CA LEU A 247 -4.95 -27.58 -2.64
C LEU A 247 -4.11 -28.16 -3.78
N ARG A 248 -2.98 -27.54 -4.11
CA ARG A 248 -2.00 -28.10 -5.06
C ARG A 248 -1.31 -29.34 -4.49
N GLY A 249 -0.92 -29.31 -3.21
CA GLY A 249 -0.27 -30.43 -2.53
C GLY A 249 -1.12 -31.70 -2.48
N ILE A 250 -2.44 -31.55 -2.34
CA ILE A 250 -3.40 -32.66 -2.40
C ILE A 250 -3.81 -33.05 -3.83
N LYS A 251 -3.10 -32.55 -4.86
CA LYS A 251 -3.33 -32.81 -6.31
C LYS A 251 -4.73 -32.45 -6.82
N PHE A 252 -5.47 -31.60 -6.13
CA PHE A 252 -6.76 -31.08 -6.64
C PHE A 252 -6.54 -30.06 -7.76
N LEU A 253 -5.44 -29.29 -7.71
CA LEU A 253 -5.00 -28.43 -8.80
C LEU A 253 -3.90 -29.14 -9.61
N PRO A 254 -4.09 -29.38 -10.93
CA PRO A 254 -3.09 -30.06 -11.74
C PRO A 254 -1.83 -29.19 -11.92
N ALA A 255 -0.67 -29.83 -12.00
CA ALA A 255 0.61 -29.12 -12.16
C ALA A 255 0.72 -28.37 -13.51
N THR A 256 -0.11 -28.77 -14.47
CA THR A 256 -0.21 -28.21 -15.81
C THR A 256 -1.02 -26.90 -15.88
N ASP A 257 -1.71 -26.51 -14.78
CA ASP A 257 -2.43 -25.23 -14.63
C ASP A 257 -1.80 -24.34 -13.52
N PRO A 258 -0.69 -23.64 -13.77
CA PRO A 258 0.00 -22.85 -12.75
C PRO A 258 -0.69 -21.52 -12.39
N SER A 259 -1.77 -21.13 -13.07
CA SER A 259 -2.34 -19.77 -12.98
C SER A 259 -2.88 -19.40 -11.61
N PHE A 260 -3.54 -20.33 -10.91
CA PHE A 260 -4.05 -20.07 -9.55
C PHE A 260 -2.91 -19.85 -8.56
N VAL A 261 -1.83 -20.62 -8.69
CA VAL A 261 -0.64 -20.49 -7.83
C VAL A 261 0.03 -19.14 -8.09
N LEU A 262 0.19 -18.77 -9.35
CA LEU A 262 0.81 -17.49 -9.71
C LEU A 262 -0.05 -16.31 -9.24
N GLY A 263 -1.38 -16.41 -9.35
CA GLY A 263 -2.30 -15.39 -8.82
C GLY A 263 -2.22 -15.23 -7.30
N ALA A 264 -2.19 -16.34 -6.56
CA ALA A 264 -2.04 -16.30 -5.11
C ALA A 264 -0.69 -15.72 -4.67
N LEU A 265 0.40 -16.10 -5.35
CA LEU A 265 1.74 -15.54 -5.10
C LEU A 265 1.78 -14.04 -5.43
N GLY A 266 1.19 -13.63 -6.57
CA GLY A 266 1.11 -12.23 -6.97
C GLY A 266 0.30 -11.38 -5.98
N LEU A 267 -0.80 -11.92 -5.45
CA LEU A 267 -1.59 -11.29 -4.39
C LEU A 267 -0.78 -11.11 -3.11
N GLU A 268 -0.10 -12.16 -2.65
CA GLU A 268 0.73 -12.08 -1.44
C GLU A 268 1.84 -11.04 -1.60
N PHE A 269 2.53 -11.08 -2.74
CA PHE A 269 3.62 -10.17 -3.05
C PHE A 269 3.18 -8.70 -3.00
N ILE A 270 2.03 -8.35 -3.59
CA ILE A 270 1.55 -6.97 -3.59
C ILE A 270 1.07 -6.52 -2.21
N LEU A 271 0.51 -7.42 -1.41
CA LEU A 271 0.10 -7.12 -0.03
C LEU A 271 1.31 -6.87 0.87
N LEU A 272 2.36 -7.69 0.74
CA LEU A 272 3.61 -7.48 1.47
C LEU A 272 4.27 -6.15 1.10
N ILE A 273 4.28 -5.78 -0.19
CA ILE A 273 4.76 -4.45 -0.62
C ILE A 273 3.90 -3.34 -0.02
N THR A 274 2.57 -3.50 -0.03
CA THR A 274 1.65 -2.51 0.54
C THR A 274 1.91 -2.32 2.03
N TYR A 275 2.08 -3.41 2.78
CA TYR A 275 2.39 -3.36 4.19
C TYR A 275 3.77 -2.75 4.47
N ALA A 276 4.80 -3.13 3.72
CA ALA A 276 6.12 -2.53 3.82
C ALA A 276 6.07 -1.01 3.54
N THR A 277 5.26 -0.58 2.56
CA THR A 277 5.05 0.84 2.24
C THR A 277 4.39 1.56 3.42
N VAL A 278 3.36 0.98 4.03
CA VAL A 278 2.70 1.56 5.21
C VAL A 278 3.68 1.72 6.36
N LEU A 279 4.50 0.71 6.64
CA LEU A 279 5.53 0.80 7.69
C LEU A 279 6.60 1.85 7.38
N MET A 280 7.07 1.91 6.13
CA MET A 280 8.11 2.86 5.70
C MET A 280 7.64 4.32 5.82
N TYR A 281 6.36 4.58 5.56
CA TYR A 281 5.76 5.91 5.67
C TYR A 281 5.14 6.22 7.04
N GLY A 282 5.08 5.23 7.93
CA GLY A 282 4.64 5.42 9.30
C GLY A 282 5.52 6.43 10.04
N ARG A 283 5.04 6.89 11.20
CA ARG A 283 5.94 7.52 12.16
C ARG A 283 6.97 6.46 12.55
N ALA A 284 8.22 6.60 12.07
CA ALA A 284 9.34 6.05 12.80
C ALA A 284 9.22 6.59 14.23
N ASP A 285 9.57 5.81 15.24
CA ASP A 285 9.61 6.22 16.66
C ASP A 285 10.71 7.29 16.91
N ASP A 286 10.77 8.30 16.04
CA ASP A 286 11.62 9.47 16.11
C ASP A 286 11.03 10.39 17.18
N GLY A 287 11.41 10.11 18.43
CA GLY A 287 11.33 11.06 19.52
C GLY A 287 9.90 11.46 19.89
N GLN A 288 9.19 10.55 20.56
CA GLN A 288 8.39 11.03 21.67
C GLN A 288 9.31 11.84 22.57
N VAL A 289 9.14 13.16 22.58
CA VAL A 289 9.41 13.95 23.77
C VAL A 289 8.49 13.32 24.81
N VAL A 290 9.02 12.35 25.56
CA VAL A 290 8.33 11.74 26.69
C VAL A 290 8.06 12.90 27.63
N PRO A 291 6.81 13.37 27.81
CA PRO A 291 6.53 14.20 28.96
C PRO A 291 6.91 13.34 30.16
N ALA A 292 7.74 13.84 31.06
CA ALA A 292 8.28 13.11 32.21
C ALA A 292 7.20 12.64 33.23
N SER A 293 5.93 12.59 32.83
CA SER A 293 4.78 12.20 33.66
C SER A 293 3.54 11.85 32.82
N ALA A 294 3.60 10.79 32.01
CA ALA A 294 2.36 10.13 31.55
C ALA A 294 2.60 8.61 31.32
N PRO A 295 1.75 7.72 31.85
CA PRO A 295 1.89 6.28 31.65
C PRO A 295 1.45 5.87 30.24
N TYR A 296 2.29 5.11 29.54
CA TYR A 296 2.01 4.53 28.22
C TYR A 296 0.89 3.47 28.29
N PRO A 297 -0.04 3.44 27.32
CA PRO A 297 -0.93 2.31 27.12
C PRO A 297 -0.35 1.38 26.04
N GLY A 298 0.09 0.18 26.44
CA GLY A 298 0.30 -0.92 25.49
C GLY A 298 1.39 -1.92 25.85
N TYR A 299 0.95 -3.09 26.32
CA TYR A 299 1.62 -4.39 26.25
C TYR A 299 2.86 -4.67 27.13
N ALA A 300 2.58 -5.32 28.26
CA ALA A 300 3.23 -6.57 28.69
C ALA A 300 4.74 -6.55 29.05
N ASP A 301 5.25 -5.53 29.74
CA ASP A 301 6.63 -5.57 30.27
C ASP A 301 6.76 -5.27 31.78
N ALA A 302 5.65 -4.97 32.47
CA ALA A 302 5.67 -4.78 33.94
C ALA A 302 5.59 -6.09 34.73
N ALA A 303 4.95 -7.12 34.17
CA ALA A 303 4.87 -8.45 34.78
C ALA A 303 6.19 -9.23 34.61
N SER A 304 6.82 -9.14 33.43
CA SER A 304 8.13 -9.73 33.15
C SER A 304 9.22 -9.13 34.02
N GLN A 305 9.26 -7.80 34.21
CA GLN A 305 10.26 -7.16 35.07
C GLN A 305 10.08 -7.56 36.55
N HIS A 306 8.84 -7.64 37.05
CA HIS A 306 8.58 -8.12 38.41
C HIS A 306 8.95 -9.60 38.60
N GLU A 307 8.68 -10.45 37.62
CA GLU A 307 9.09 -11.87 37.65
C GLU A 307 10.61 -12.02 37.56
N THR A 308 11.28 -11.25 36.68
CA THR A 308 12.75 -11.25 36.59
C THR A 308 13.38 -10.77 37.89
N GLU A 309 12.82 -9.74 38.54
CA GLU A 309 13.30 -9.22 39.81
C GLU A 309 13.06 -10.20 40.98
N GLN A 310 11.93 -10.92 40.98
CA GLN A 310 11.67 -11.98 41.95
C GLN A 310 12.59 -13.19 41.74
N LEU A 311 12.86 -13.58 40.51
CA LEU A 311 13.81 -14.65 40.18
C LEU A 311 15.25 -14.27 40.58
N LEU A 312 15.64 -13.02 40.35
CA LEU A 312 16.94 -12.49 40.79
C LEU A 312 17.05 -12.43 42.32
N ARG A 313 16.00 -12.02 43.03
CA ARG A 313 15.98 -12.03 44.51
C ARG A 313 16.00 -13.45 45.06
N ALA A 314 15.30 -14.39 44.43
CA ALA A 314 15.34 -15.80 44.81
C ALA A 314 16.74 -16.41 44.60
N PHE A 315 17.42 -16.09 43.50
CA PHE A 315 18.80 -16.52 43.26
C PHE A 315 19.80 -15.89 44.23
N LEU A 316 19.66 -14.61 44.55
CA LEU A 316 20.54 -13.92 45.49
C LEU A 316 20.30 -14.32 46.95
N ALA A 317 19.07 -14.67 47.33
CA ALA A 317 18.73 -15.14 48.67
C ALA A 317 19.29 -16.54 48.99
N VAL A 318 19.54 -17.37 47.96
CA VAL A 318 20.10 -18.73 48.12
C VAL A 318 21.61 -18.72 48.38
N GLN A 319 22.31 -17.60 48.18
CA GLN A 319 23.78 -17.51 48.32
C GLN A 319 24.28 -16.82 49.60
N ARG A 320 23.55 -16.97 50.72
CA ARG A 320 24.01 -16.60 52.07
C ARG A 320 23.54 -17.61 53.12
N GLY A 321 24.00 -18.85 52.98
CA GLY A 321 23.98 -19.86 54.03
C GLY A 321 25.25 -20.69 53.93
N ASP A 322 25.98 -20.78 55.04
CA ASP A 322 27.13 -21.66 55.28
C ASP A 322 28.47 -21.32 54.61
N THR A 323 29.23 -20.46 55.29
CA THR A 323 30.59 -20.83 55.75
C THR A 323 31.03 -19.92 56.90
N LYS A 324 30.69 -20.34 58.13
CA LYS A 324 31.43 -19.96 59.33
C LYS A 324 31.80 -21.25 60.07
N GLU A 325 33.11 -21.37 60.27
CA GLU A 325 33.87 -22.34 61.08
C GLU A 325 34.04 -23.75 60.52
#